data_AF-A0AAJ6QPX4-F1
#
_entry.id   AF-A0AAJ6QPX4-F1
#
_cell.length_a   1.000
_cell.length_b   1.000
_cell.length_c   1.000
_cell.angle_alpha   90.00
_cell.angle_beta   90.00
_cell.angle_gamma   90.00
#
_symmetry.space_group_name_H-M   'P 1'
#
loop_
_entity.id
_entity.type
_entity.pdbx_description
1 polymer ?
#
loop_
_entity_poly.entity_id
_entity_poly.type
_entity_poly.pdbx_seq_one_letter_code
_entity_poly.pdbx_strand_id
1 'polypeptide(L)'
;MERTLLLFVTALLFSPEAAQRGGIGKYQGKRVGCFQCDADFTFNAEKYAHNHSCLAGPSDPKERERGIAQCSQNSRYCLAEVTRLNGVLTSFSRKCAESCELNCIQSGYAMDTEICTYCCESFAYCAENRNKIDNLHRGVN
;
A
#
# COMPACT_ATOMS: atom_id res chain seq x y z
N MET A 1 -33.56 61.13 -29.67
CA MET A 1 -33.74 61.36 -28.21
C MET A 1 -33.45 60.03 -27.54
N GLU A 2 -32.19 59.77 -27.24
CA GLU A 2 -31.52 60.04 -25.94
C GLU A 2 -31.94 59.03 -24.86
N ARG A 3 -31.05 58.06 -24.55
CA ARG A 3 -30.18 57.97 -23.35
C ARG A 3 -30.98 57.45 -22.13
N THR A 4 -30.64 56.35 -21.45
CA THR A 4 -29.44 56.14 -20.60
C THR A 4 -29.52 54.70 -20.05
N LEU A 5 -28.58 53.81 -20.40
CA LEU A 5 -27.55 53.21 -19.54
C LEU A 5 -27.96 52.81 -18.11
N LEU A 6 -27.92 51.51 -17.78
CA LEU A 6 -27.42 51.01 -16.50
C LEU A 6 -26.80 49.62 -16.68
N LEU A 7 -25.50 49.58 -16.46
CA LEU A 7 -24.64 48.40 -16.31
C LEU A 7 -24.95 47.71 -14.99
N PHE A 8 -24.95 46.36 -14.98
CA PHE A 8 -24.47 45.60 -13.83
C PHE A 8 -23.62 44.42 -14.31
N VAL A 9 -22.34 44.54 -14.01
CA VAL A 9 -21.30 43.51 -14.11
C VAL A 9 -21.09 42.96 -12.70
N THR A 10 -21.23 41.64 -12.51
CA THR A 10 -20.63 40.83 -11.44
C THR A 10 -20.79 39.36 -11.88
N ALA A 11 -19.80 38.66 -12.43
CA ALA A 11 -18.52 38.22 -11.86
C ALA A 11 -18.66 37.14 -10.76
N LEU A 12 -18.08 35.96 -11.04
CA LEU A 12 -17.60 34.91 -10.11
C LEU A 12 -18.73 34.04 -9.50
N LEU A 13 -18.72 32.70 -9.56
CA LEU A 13 -17.65 31.79 -9.17
C LEU A 13 -17.74 30.46 -9.98
N PHE A 14 -16.86 30.30 -10.97
CA PHE A 14 -16.41 28.98 -11.41
C PHE A 14 -15.35 28.54 -10.40
N SER A 15 -15.62 27.52 -9.59
CA SER A 15 -14.59 26.90 -8.76
C SER A 15 -13.58 26.17 -9.65
N PRO A 16 -12.28 26.49 -9.59
CA PRO A 16 -11.24 25.72 -10.24
C PRO A 16 -10.63 24.77 -9.21
N GLU A 17 -11.10 23.52 -9.13
CA GLU A 17 -10.36 22.49 -8.41
C GLU A 17 -9.43 21.75 -9.38
N ALA A 18 -8.20 22.27 -9.38
CA ALA A 18 -6.95 21.57 -9.58
C ALA A 18 -6.93 20.52 -10.70
N ALA A 19 -6.63 21.01 -11.91
CA ALA A 19 -5.80 20.26 -12.84
C ALA A 19 -4.47 19.90 -12.14
N GLN A 20 -4.40 18.74 -11.49
CA GLN A 20 -3.12 18.13 -11.14
C GLN A 20 -2.45 17.70 -12.44
N ARG A 21 -1.61 18.60 -12.93
CA ARG A 21 -0.52 18.37 -13.89
C ARG A 21 0.14 17.03 -13.56
N GLY A 22 -0.26 15.98 -14.28
CA GLY A 22 0.51 14.76 -14.42
C GLY A 22 1.84 15.14 -15.06
N GLY A 23 2.84 15.41 -14.23
CA GLY A 23 4.20 15.62 -14.66
C GLY A 23 4.67 14.35 -15.36
N ILE A 24 4.77 14.41 -16.69
CA ILE A 24 5.53 13.46 -17.50
C ILE A 24 7.01 13.74 -17.22
N GLY A 25 7.44 13.37 -16.01
CA GLY A 25 8.84 13.35 -15.61
C GLY A 25 9.50 12.17 -16.29
N LYS A 26 10.54 12.45 -17.08
CA LYS A 26 11.39 11.47 -17.76
C LYS A 26 11.83 10.37 -16.77
N TYR A 27 11.26 9.17 -16.89
CA TYR A 27 11.59 8.03 -16.04
C TYR A 27 12.98 7.48 -16.40
N GLN A 28 14.01 7.95 -15.69
CA GLN A 28 15.26 7.23 -15.53
C GLN A 28 15.23 6.52 -14.17
N GLY A 29 14.39 5.48 -14.05
CA GLY A 29 13.95 4.96 -12.75
C GLY A 29 14.61 3.63 -12.37
N LYS A 30 15.31 3.61 -11.24
CA LYS A 30 15.69 2.38 -10.52
C LYS A 30 14.40 1.63 -10.16
N ARG A 31 14.26 0.37 -10.62
CA ARG A 31 13.07 -0.46 -10.33
C ARG A 31 12.99 -0.76 -8.83
N VAL A 32 11.80 -0.61 -8.24
CA VAL A 32 11.57 -1.02 -6.84
C VAL A 32 11.57 -2.55 -6.77
N GLY A 33 12.19 -3.07 -5.72
CA GLY A 33 12.17 -4.50 -5.41
C GLY A 33 11.35 -4.72 -4.15
N CYS A 34 10.36 -5.61 -4.22
CA CYS A 34 9.50 -5.95 -3.09
C CYS A 34 9.58 -7.45 -2.81
N PHE A 35 9.52 -7.81 -1.53
CA PHE A 35 9.25 -9.19 -1.14
C PHE A 35 7.76 -9.45 -1.38
N GLN A 36 7.44 -10.46 -2.19
CA GLN A 36 6.08 -10.81 -2.55
C GLN A 36 5.72 -12.16 -1.97
N CYS A 37 4.54 -12.26 -1.36
CA CYS A 37 4.05 -13.47 -0.75
C CYS A 37 2.55 -13.37 -0.49
N ASP A 38 1.90 -14.51 -0.38
CA ASP A 38 0.51 -14.63 0.03
C ASP A 38 0.41 -15.72 1.09
N ALA A 39 -0.27 -15.42 2.19
CA ALA A 39 -0.48 -16.30 3.31
C ALA A 39 -1.97 -16.31 3.69
N ASP A 40 -2.53 -17.51 3.83
CA ASP A 40 -3.95 -17.74 4.12
C ASP A 40 -4.08 -18.66 5.35
N PHE A 41 -4.35 -18.05 6.49
CA PHE A 41 -4.48 -18.74 7.77
C PHE A 41 -5.91 -19.18 8.08
N THR A 42 -6.79 -19.26 7.08
CA THR A 42 -8.13 -19.84 7.26
C THR A 42 -8.04 -21.34 7.56
N PHE A 43 -9.13 -21.90 8.12
CA PHE A 43 -9.15 -23.19 8.82
C PHE A 43 -8.57 -24.40 8.05
N ASN A 44 -8.44 -24.32 6.73
CA ASN A 44 -8.00 -25.43 5.86
C ASN A 44 -6.83 -25.08 4.93
N ALA A 45 -6.30 -23.85 4.97
CA ALA A 45 -5.24 -23.42 4.06
C ALA A 45 -3.85 -23.67 4.66
N GLU A 46 -3.42 -22.85 5.62
CA GLU A 46 -2.19 -23.07 6.39
C GLU A 46 -2.36 -22.73 7.86
N LYS A 47 -1.55 -23.38 8.72
CA LYS A 47 -1.56 -23.09 10.16
C LYS A 47 -0.86 -21.76 10.41
N TYR A 48 -1.50 -20.90 11.21
CA TYR A 48 -0.86 -19.68 11.67
C TYR A 48 0.46 -19.97 12.40
N ALA A 49 1.51 -19.27 11.97
CA ALA A 49 2.81 -19.25 12.63
C ALA A 49 3.30 -17.81 12.72
N HIS A 50 3.63 -17.34 13.93
CA HIS A 50 4.07 -15.95 14.15
C HIS A 50 5.37 -15.59 13.41
N ASN A 51 6.17 -16.61 13.07
CA ASN A 51 7.43 -16.51 12.32
C ASN A 51 7.25 -16.94 10.84
N HIS A 52 6.01 -17.00 10.34
CA HIS A 52 5.77 -17.29 8.93
C HIS A 52 6.56 -16.31 8.06
N SER A 53 7.25 -16.79 7.02
CA SER A 53 8.10 -15.95 6.17
C SER A 53 7.31 -14.82 5.50
N CYS A 54 6.02 -15.04 5.23
CA CYS A 54 5.16 -13.98 4.71
C CYS A 54 4.79 -12.92 5.75
N LEU A 55 4.84 -13.21 7.05
CA LEU A 55 4.61 -12.23 8.12
C LEU A 55 5.91 -11.52 8.53
N ALA A 56 6.97 -12.29 8.76
CA ALA A 56 8.23 -11.82 9.33
C ALA A 56 9.32 -11.50 8.31
N GLY A 57 9.17 -11.94 7.06
CA GLY A 57 10.25 -12.03 6.08
C GLY A 57 11.11 -13.29 6.31
N PRO A 58 11.93 -13.71 5.33
CA PRO A 58 12.88 -14.80 5.51
C PRO A 58 13.92 -14.46 6.57
N SER A 59 14.23 -15.42 7.45
CA SER A 59 15.23 -15.25 8.51
C SER A 59 16.67 -15.29 7.98
N ASP A 60 16.93 -16.08 6.93
CA ASP A 60 18.25 -16.14 6.28
C ASP A 60 18.46 -14.89 5.41
N PRO A 61 19.52 -14.09 5.64
CA PRO A 61 19.85 -12.94 4.80
C PRO A 61 19.96 -13.25 3.30
N LYS A 62 20.45 -14.44 2.92
CA LYS A 62 20.57 -14.84 1.51
C LYS A 62 19.23 -15.13 0.89
N GLU A 63 18.34 -15.80 1.61
CA GLU A 63 16.97 -16.06 1.17
C GLU A 63 16.18 -14.75 1.09
N ARG A 64 16.41 -13.85 2.05
CA ARG A 64 15.84 -12.51 2.10
C ARG A 64 16.11 -11.77 0.79
N GLU A 65 17.39 -11.61 0.41
CA GLU A 65 17.74 -10.94 -0.85
C GLU A 65 17.18 -11.63 -2.10
N ARG A 66 17.19 -12.96 -2.15
CA ARG A 66 16.62 -13.73 -3.26
C ARG A 66 15.11 -13.62 -3.37
N GLY A 67 14.42 -13.45 -2.24
CA GLY A 67 12.97 -13.31 -2.18
C GLY A 67 12.47 -11.94 -2.66
N ILE A 68 13.37 -10.98 -2.90
CA ILE A 68 13.00 -9.66 -3.44
C ILE A 68 12.80 -9.78 -4.95
N ALA A 69 11.54 -9.77 -5.37
CA ALA A 69 11.18 -9.72 -6.78
C ALA A 69 11.25 -8.29 -7.32
N GLN A 70 11.77 -8.14 -8.54
CA GLN A 70 11.77 -6.85 -9.24
C GLN A 70 10.35 -6.52 -9.72
N CYS A 71 9.85 -5.35 -9.31
CA CYS A 71 8.50 -4.93 -9.70
C CYS A 71 8.44 -4.41 -11.15
N SER A 72 7.23 -4.21 -11.65
CA SER A 72 7.00 -3.57 -12.95
C SER A 72 7.59 -2.16 -12.98
N GLN A 73 7.86 -1.62 -14.18
CA GLN A 73 8.46 -0.28 -14.32
C GLN A 73 7.57 0.84 -13.77
N ASN A 74 6.25 0.60 -13.70
CA ASN A 74 5.28 1.56 -13.18
C ASN A 74 5.10 1.45 -11.66
N SER A 75 5.55 0.34 -11.06
CA SER A 75 5.44 0.13 -9.62
C SER A 75 6.34 1.11 -8.87
N ARG A 76 5.78 1.76 -7.86
CA ARG A 76 6.50 2.72 -7.00
C ARG A 76 6.49 2.33 -5.53
N TYR A 77 5.65 1.36 -5.15
CA TYR A 77 5.40 0.99 -3.78
C TYR A 77 5.48 -0.53 -3.60
N CYS A 78 5.92 -0.94 -2.42
CA CYS A 78 5.58 -2.23 -1.84
C CYS A 78 4.33 -2.05 -0.97
N LEU A 79 3.40 -2.99 -1.07
CA LEU A 79 2.11 -2.96 -0.41
C LEU A 79 1.95 -4.24 0.41
N ALA A 80 1.41 -4.12 1.63
CA ALA A 80 0.98 -5.25 2.43
C ALA A 80 -0.51 -5.16 2.76
N GLU A 81 -1.27 -6.23 2.53
CA GLU A 81 -2.68 -6.32 2.94
C GLU A 81 -2.82 -7.28 4.10
N VAL A 82 -3.59 -6.86 5.09
CA VAL A 82 -3.89 -7.65 6.29
C VAL A 82 -5.40 -7.81 6.36
N THR A 83 -5.87 -9.04 6.23
CA THR A 83 -7.30 -9.35 6.36
C THR A 83 -7.57 -9.98 7.71
N ARG A 84 -8.59 -9.46 8.39
CA ARG A 84 -9.09 -10.01 9.64
C ARG A 84 -10.58 -10.30 9.54
N LEU A 85 -10.98 -11.46 10.06
CA LEU A 85 -12.39 -11.80 10.29
C LEU A 85 -12.65 -11.79 11.80
N ASN A 86 -13.59 -10.96 12.24
CA ASN A 86 -13.89 -10.71 13.66
C ASN A 86 -12.63 -10.40 14.49
N GLY A 87 -11.71 -9.61 13.92
CA GLY A 87 -10.43 -9.26 14.54
C GLY A 87 -9.35 -10.36 14.51
N VAL A 88 -9.66 -11.55 14.01
CA VAL A 88 -8.69 -12.66 13.86
C VAL A 88 -8.00 -12.56 12.51
N LEU A 89 -6.68 -12.58 12.49
CA LEU A 89 -5.88 -12.61 11.25
C LEU A 89 -6.20 -13.86 10.43
N THR A 90 -6.66 -13.65 9.19
CA THR A 90 -7.01 -14.74 8.27
C THR A 90 -6.16 -14.73 7.01
N SER A 91 -5.69 -13.57 6.55
CA SER A 91 -4.74 -13.54 5.44
C SER A 91 -3.76 -12.39 5.56
N PHE A 92 -2.60 -12.57 4.95
CA PHE A 92 -1.58 -11.56 4.83
C PHE A 92 -0.92 -11.66 3.44
N SER A 93 -0.89 -10.56 2.70
CA SER A 93 -0.25 -10.51 1.38
C SER A 93 0.78 -9.41 1.31
N ARG A 94 1.79 -9.60 0.45
CA ARG A 94 2.73 -8.57 0.03
C ARG A 94 2.85 -8.56 -1.47
N LYS A 95 2.79 -7.38 -2.07
CA LYS A 95 2.81 -7.20 -3.53
C LYS A 95 3.43 -5.88 -3.93
N CYS A 96 3.84 -5.79 -5.20
CA CYS A 96 4.18 -4.52 -5.83
C CYS A 96 2.92 -3.72 -6.14
N ALA A 97 2.98 -2.39 -6.06
CA ALA A 97 1.87 -1.52 -6.40
C ALA A 97 2.34 -0.25 -7.14
N GLU A 98 1.54 0.19 -8.11
CA GLU A 98 1.74 1.45 -8.84
C GLU A 98 1.32 2.67 -8.00
N SER A 99 0.24 2.50 -7.24
CA SER A 99 -0.28 3.45 -6.26
C SER A 99 -0.60 2.72 -4.96
N CYS A 100 -0.47 3.40 -3.83
CA CYS A 100 -0.74 2.81 -2.53
C CYS A 100 -1.20 3.89 -1.56
N GLU A 101 -2.27 3.61 -0.82
CA GLU A 101 -2.80 4.47 0.24
C GLU A 101 -2.99 3.64 1.51
N LEU A 102 -2.53 4.17 2.64
CA LEU A 102 -2.75 3.55 3.95
C LEU A 102 -4.22 3.67 4.31
N ASN A 103 -4.92 2.54 4.38
CA ASN A 103 -6.33 2.51 4.75
C ASN A 103 -6.71 1.21 5.45
N CYS A 104 -7.84 1.23 6.17
CA CYS A 104 -8.50 0.04 6.67
C CYS A 104 -9.98 0.14 6.30
N ILE A 105 -10.48 -0.84 5.56
CA ILE A 105 -11.88 -0.92 5.15
C ILE A 105 -12.53 -2.05 5.94
N GLN A 106 -13.55 -1.70 6.70
CA GLN A 106 -14.36 -2.67 7.43
C GLN A 106 -15.71 -2.86 6.72
N SER A 107 -16.14 -4.11 6.61
CA SER A 107 -17.41 -4.49 6.01
C SER A 107 -17.97 -5.75 6.68
N GLY A 108 -19.29 -5.88 6.76
CA GLY A 108 -19.92 -7.02 7.41
C GLY A 108 -21.19 -6.64 8.16
N TYR A 109 -22.18 -7.55 8.16
CA TYR A 109 -23.41 -7.41 8.95
C TYR A 109 -23.48 -8.43 10.10
N ALA A 110 -22.93 -9.65 9.90
CA ALA A 110 -22.87 -10.71 10.90
C ALA A 110 -21.44 -11.22 11.17
N MET A 111 -20.53 -10.98 10.21
CA MET A 111 -19.11 -11.30 10.32
C MET A 111 -18.35 -10.06 9.87
N ASP A 112 -17.59 -9.47 10.78
CA ASP A 112 -16.83 -8.26 10.51
C ASP A 112 -15.55 -8.61 9.78
N THR A 113 -15.45 -8.17 8.53
CA THR A 113 -14.24 -8.29 7.73
C THR A 113 -13.54 -6.95 7.70
N GLU A 114 -12.30 -6.91 8.16
CA GLU A 114 -11.40 -5.76 8.06
C GLU A 114 -10.29 -6.10 7.07
N ILE A 115 -10.03 -5.21 6.11
CA ILE A 115 -8.88 -5.27 5.22
C ILE A 115 -8.09 -3.99 5.39
N CYS A 116 -6.86 -4.10 5.91
CA CYS A 116 -5.94 -2.98 6.05
C CYS A 116 -4.83 -3.05 5.00
N THR A 117 -4.58 -1.94 4.31
CA THR A 117 -3.50 -1.75 3.35
C THR A 117 -2.39 -0.91 3.97
N TYR A 118 -1.15 -1.37 3.86
CA TYR A 118 0.05 -0.67 4.32
C TYR A 118 1.01 -0.44 3.15
N CYS A 119 1.65 0.73 3.13
CA CYS A 119 2.45 1.21 2.00
C CYS A 119 3.90 1.50 2.38
N CYS A 120 4.83 1.09 1.53
CA CYS A 120 6.27 1.28 1.73
C CYS A 120 6.95 1.66 0.42
N GLU A 121 7.74 2.73 0.41
CA GLU A 121 8.46 3.19 -0.79
C GLU A 121 9.89 2.63 -0.88
N SER A 122 10.60 2.62 0.24
CA SER A 122 12.04 2.28 0.32
C SER A 122 12.32 0.96 1.04
N PHE A 123 11.27 0.25 1.44
CA PHE A 123 11.38 -0.96 2.25
C PHE A 123 10.69 -2.15 1.59
N ALA A 124 11.47 -3.19 1.28
CA ALA A 124 11.02 -4.36 0.53
C ALA A 124 10.02 -5.24 1.30
N TYR A 125 10.04 -5.22 2.65
CA TYR A 125 9.25 -6.10 3.52
C TYR A 125 8.07 -5.36 4.16
N CYS A 126 7.22 -4.74 3.34
CA CYS A 126 6.14 -3.92 3.87
C CYS A 126 5.24 -4.69 4.86
N ALA A 127 4.82 -4.03 5.94
CA ALA A 127 4.08 -4.66 7.03
C ALA A 127 3.33 -3.63 7.87
N GLU A 128 2.33 -4.11 8.61
CA GLU A 128 1.55 -3.33 9.59
C GLU A 128 2.43 -2.67 10.67
N ASN A 129 3.40 -3.40 11.22
CA ASN A 129 4.34 -2.85 12.19
C ASN A 129 5.76 -2.88 11.62
N ARG A 130 6.12 -1.80 10.92
CA ARG A 130 7.45 -1.63 10.33
C ARG A 130 8.57 -1.76 11.36
N ASN A 131 8.42 -1.16 12.54
CA ASN A 131 9.45 -1.19 13.58
C ASN A 131 9.74 -2.61 14.05
N LYS A 132 8.71 -3.46 14.16
CA LYS A 132 8.88 -4.88 14.51
C LYS A 132 9.74 -5.59 13.46
N ILE A 133 9.43 -5.44 12.18
CA ILE A 133 10.17 -6.09 11.09
C ILE A 133 11.60 -5.54 10.96
N ASP A 134 11.79 -4.22 11.03
CA ASP A 134 13.11 -3.58 10.99
C ASP A 134 14.00 -4.10 12.13
N ASN A 135 13.46 -4.26 13.35
CA ASN A 135 14.19 -4.80 14.49
C ASN A 135 14.55 -6.29 14.31
N LEU A 136 13.64 -7.10 13.75
CA LEU A 136 13.95 -8.49 13.38
C LEU A 136 15.14 -8.58 12.41
N HIS A 137 15.27 -7.60 11.51
CA HIS A 137 16.31 -7.61 10.49
C HIS A 137 17.61 -6.89 10.88
N ARG A 138 17.59 -6.00 11.88
CA ARG A 138 18.78 -5.33 12.43
C ARG A 138 19.56 -6.16 13.45
N GLY A 139 18.92 -7.15 14.08
CA GLY A 139 19.54 -8.00 15.11
C GLY A 139 20.46 -9.11 14.60
N VAL A 140 20.69 -9.19 13.28
CA VAL A 140 21.55 -10.20 12.64
C VAL A 140 22.82 -9.49 12.15
N ASN A 141 23.72 -9.17 13.07
CA ASN A 141 25.11 -8.78 12.80
C ASN A 141 26.04 -9.71 13.58
#